data_AF-A0A852W3U8-F1
#
_entry.id   AF-A0A852W3U8-F1
#
_cell.length_a   1.000
_cell.length_b   1.000
_cell.length_c   1.000
_cell.angle_alpha   90.00
_cell.angle_beta   90.00
_cell.angle_gamma   90.00
#
_symmetry.space_group_name_H-M   'P 1'
#
loop_
_entity.id
_entity.type
_entity.pdbx_description
1 polymer ?
#
loop_
_entity_poly.entity_id
_entity_poly.type
_entity_poly.pdbx_seq_one_letter_code
_entity_poly.pdbx_strand_id
1 'polypeptide(L)'
;MRSITRAGLRAIGLLAATGALCAAATVPAMADEPGTTWQPELSEGSGNGVVVSPDGARFDRSTAFGAPADEGATESSADPAEVVPTGLLTLAPRTLDTPTREIDSRLLADTPPGSTASVDVRGKRAGGGWTEWIPAQDSRTELPEAVTEVQGRLILTATGAADPTVRELTLTATPGSGAESEPVTEAAPRSYSVFATREGLVGGTTANGHKIVNRDRFVALPSRRALSANGKTDYSVKVCAPNGRCAIAPVWDIGPWNTKDDYWNPSNQREMWKDLPQGVPQAAAARNGHNGGKDQFGRRVANPAGIDLGDGIFWDVLGLKDNSQVQVDYLWTGSQRLSAIRTEGTPDIPILARPEAGAESVGIAVDATEVPVQCTSGAFVRIGDGQYLPATAFTGLPGDVPACDAAAPSAPTAPSPAAPTAPDASAAPSAPGTPAAPPAPDTSAAPAGPDASAAVGSSPAPVPAAPTAPSGAAPSAPAPSSPTPSAATGPGAGTPTAGGATAGTPSPGSTAAPTPAAEAPDGDSQAARVSPGSAQRAPSGTS
;
A
#
# COMPACT_ATOMS: atom_id res chain seq x y z
N MET A 1 33.74 -80.56 54.84
CA MET A 1 34.73 -80.07 55.83
C MET A 1 36.10 -80.58 55.42
N ARG A 2 37.20 -79.83 55.38
CA ARG A 2 37.42 -78.37 55.44
C ARG A 2 38.07 -77.90 54.12
N SER A 3 37.99 -76.61 53.81
CA SER A 3 38.12 -76.12 52.43
C SER A 3 39.56 -75.81 51.98
N ILE A 4 39.99 -76.52 50.94
CA ILE A 4 40.57 -76.05 49.66
C ILE A 4 41.76 -75.05 49.70
N THR A 5 42.78 -75.36 48.89
CA THR A 5 44.06 -74.65 48.79
C THR A 5 44.28 -74.07 47.38
N ARG A 6 45.31 -73.20 47.25
CA ARG A 6 46.02 -72.81 46.00
C ARG A 6 45.20 -71.97 45.00
N ALA A 7 45.82 -71.19 44.11
CA ALA A 7 47.15 -70.56 44.12
C ALA A 7 47.17 -69.43 43.09
N GLY A 8 47.94 -68.37 43.32
CA GLY A 8 48.17 -67.33 42.32
C GLY A 8 49.53 -67.46 41.64
N LEU A 9 49.56 -67.51 40.30
CA LEU A 9 50.56 -66.86 39.44
C LEU A 9 50.26 -67.11 37.94
N ARG A 10 49.67 -66.13 37.25
CA ARG A 10 49.86 -65.75 35.83
C ARG A 10 49.30 -64.33 35.65
N ALA A 11 49.73 -63.45 34.75
CA ALA A 11 50.99 -63.15 34.06
C ALA A 11 50.61 -62.34 32.80
N ILE A 12 51.12 -61.12 32.67
CA ILE A 12 51.27 -60.34 31.42
C ILE A 12 49.96 -59.92 30.69
N GLY A 13 49.86 -58.63 30.35
CA GLY A 13 48.80 -58.09 29.49
C GLY A 13 48.92 -56.58 29.31
N LEU A 14 49.73 -56.14 28.33
CA LEU A 14 49.82 -54.73 27.94
C LEU A 14 48.63 -54.39 27.03
N LEU A 15 47.82 -53.40 27.39
CA LEU A 15 46.96 -52.68 26.43
C LEU A 15 47.26 -51.18 26.52
N ALA A 16 47.52 -50.57 25.37
CA ALA A 16 47.67 -49.13 25.27
C ALA A 16 46.30 -48.45 25.30
N ALA A 17 46.09 -47.55 26.26
CA ALA A 17 44.91 -46.69 26.28
C ALA A 17 45.10 -45.54 25.28
N THR A 18 44.63 -45.72 24.04
CA THR A 18 44.63 -44.66 23.02
C THR A 18 43.65 -43.57 23.42
N GLY A 19 44.14 -42.56 24.14
CA GLY A 19 43.36 -41.42 24.59
C GLY A 19 42.91 -40.57 23.39
N ALA A 20 41.71 -40.86 22.88
CA ALA A 20 41.05 -40.01 21.91
C ALA A 20 40.71 -38.67 22.57
N LEU A 21 41.56 -37.66 22.37
CA LEU A 21 41.21 -36.27 22.67
C LEU A 21 40.05 -35.90 21.76
N CYS A 22 38.84 -35.87 22.33
CA CYS A 22 37.75 -35.07 21.78
C CYS A 22 38.17 -33.61 21.87
N ALA A 23 38.90 -33.13 20.86
CA ALA A 23 39.06 -31.72 20.60
C ALA A 23 37.66 -31.18 20.33
N ALA A 24 37.01 -30.66 21.38
CA ALA A 24 35.80 -29.89 21.25
C ALA A 24 36.16 -28.69 20.36
N ALA A 25 35.72 -28.73 19.12
CA ALA A 25 35.78 -27.58 18.24
C ALA A 25 34.87 -26.52 18.85
N THR A 26 35.46 -25.67 19.69
CA THR A 26 34.89 -24.36 20.01
C THR A 26 34.84 -23.62 18.70
N VAL A 27 33.73 -23.78 17.97
CA VAL A 27 33.33 -22.85 16.93
C VAL A 27 33.43 -21.49 17.60
N PRO A 28 34.32 -20.59 17.14
CA PRO A 28 34.36 -19.26 17.72
C PRO A 28 32.95 -18.69 17.57
N ALA A 29 32.41 -18.11 18.63
CA ALA A 29 31.22 -17.30 18.46
C ALA A 29 31.58 -16.26 17.39
N MET A 30 30.91 -16.34 16.23
CA MET A 30 30.93 -15.24 15.28
C MET A 30 30.50 -14.03 16.09
N ALA A 31 31.38 -13.03 16.20
CA ALA A 31 30.91 -11.73 16.62
C ALA A 31 29.91 -11.29 15.55
N ASP A 32 28.72 -10.87 15.95
CA ASP A 32 27.77 -10.29 15.01
C ASP A 32 28.48 -9.14 14.28
N GLU A 33 28.58 -9.24 12.96
CA GLU A 33 29.19 -8.22 12.13
C GLU A 33 28.50 -6.87 12.44
N PRO A 34 29.25 -5.82 12.81
CA PRO A 34 28.66 -4.61 13.37
C PRO A 34 27.76 -3.93 12.34
N GLY A 35 26.47 -3.80 12.69
CA GLY A 35 25.44 -3.29 11.79
C GLY A 35 25.75 -1.91 11.22
N THR A 36 25.57 -1.76 9.90
CA THR A 36 25.84 -0.49 9.20
C THR A 36 24.88 0.56 9.73
N THR A 37 25.40 1.57 10.42
CA THR A 37 24.62 2.60 11.10
C THR A 37 24.82 3.95 10.43
N TRP A 38 23.72 4.66 10.14
CA TRP A 38 23.76 6.00 9.53
C TRP A 38 22.58 6.87 10.00
N GLN A 39 22.71 8.17 9.80
CA GLN A 39 21.63 9.13 9.96
C GLN A 39 21.23 9.62 8.55
N PRO A 40 19.99 9.43 8.09
CA PRO A 40 19.51 10.06 6.87
C PRO A 40 19.42 11.58 7.04
N GLU A 41 19.87 12.34 6.05
CA GLU A 41 19.73 13.79 6.05
C GLU A 41 18.26 14.18 5.92
N LEU A 42 17.68 14.73 7.00
CA LEU A 42 16.25 15.05 7.04
C LEU A 42 15.90 16.17 6.06
N SER A 43 16.82 17.08 5.76
CA SER A 43 16.59 18.17 4.80
C SER A 43 16.62 17.75 3.33
N GLU A 44 17.09 16.55 3.00
CA GLU A 44 16.94 15.92 1.68
C GLU A 44 15.61 15.16 1.53
N GLY A 45 14.81 15.05 2.59
CA GLY A 45 13.50 14.42 2.59
C GLY A 45 12.46 15.18 1.76
N SER A 46 11.47 14.45 1.22
CA SER A 46 10.39 15.02 0.41
C SER A 46 9.02 14.42 0.76
N GLY A 47 7.97 15.25 0.74
CA GLY A 47 6.61 14.86 1.11
C GLY A 47 5.72 16.04 1.46
N ASN A 48 4.69 15.79 2.27
CA ASN A 48 3.61 16.73 2.60
C ASN A 48 3.25 16.65 4.09
N GLY A 49 2.81 17.75 4.68
CA GLY A 49 2.52 17.83 6.11
C GLY A 49 3.76 17.86 7.01
N VAL A 50 4.95 18.06 6.43
CA VAL A 50 6.23 18.14 7.14
C VAL A 50 7.06 19.25 6.51
N VAL A 51 7.64 20.13 7.34
CA VAL A 51 8.62 21.14 6.92
C VAL A 51 9.97 20.80 7.52
N VAL A 52 10.99 20.76 6.67
CA VAL A 52 12.37 20.43 7.04
C VAL A 52 13.21 21.69 7.25
N SER A 53 14.22 21.59 8.11
CA SER A 53 15.12 22.67 8.50
C SER A 53 16.42 22.11 9.08
N PRO A 54 17.50 22.92 9.23
CA PRO A 54 18.74 22.46 9.86
C PRO A 54 18.58 21.95 11.31
N ASP A 55 17.52 22.37 12.02
CA ASP A 55 17.18 21.91 13.36
C ASP A 55 16.37 20.58 13.36
N GLY A 56 16.09 20.02 12.18
CA GLY A 56 15.30 18.80 11.97
C GLY A 56 14.01 19.04 11.18
N ALA A 57 13.14 18.03 11.20
CA ALA A 57 11.82 18.03 10.60
C ALA A 57 10.73 18.40 11.63
N ARG A 58 9.76 19.23 11.24
CA ARG A 58 8.56 19.54 12.05
C ARG A 58 7.29 19.25 11.27
N PHE A 59 6.23 18.90 11.97
CA PHE A 59 4.90 18.78 11.36
C PHE A 59 4.41 20.14 10.82
N ASP A 60 3.63 20.10 9.74
CA ASP A 60 2.95 21.26 9.14
C ASP A 60 1.47 20.95 8.87
N ARG A 61 0.60 21.48 9.72
CA ARG A 61 -0.86 21.34 9.60
C ARG A 61 -1.45 21.95 8.33
N SER A 62 -0.73 22.82 7.61
CA SER A 62 -1.24 23.48 6.40
C SER A 62 -1.12 22.64 5.12
N THR A 63 -0.17 21.70 5.07
CA THR A 63 0.02 20.76 3.94
C THR A 63 -0.24 19.30 4.30
N ALA A 64 -0.54 19.00 5.57
CA ALA A 64 -0.96 17.69 6.04
C ALA A 64 -2.28 17.23 5.40
N PHE A 65 -2.42 15.93 5.18
CA PHE A 65 -3.68 15.32 4.75
C PHE A 65 -4.48 14.87 5.98
N GLY A 66 -5.79 14.71 5.82
CA GLY A 66 -6.69 14.26 6.89
C GLY A 66 -6.89 12.74 6.87
N ALA A 67 -6.21 12.02 7.75
CA ALA A 67 -6.57 10.63 8.06
C ALA A 67 -7.60 10.62 9.20
N PRO A 68 -8.57 9.69 9.28
CA PRO A 68 -9.40 9.54 10.48
C PRO A 68 -8.58 8.96 11.65
N ALA A 69 -8.99 9.25 12.89
CA ALA A 69 -8.35 8.75 14.11
C ALA A 69 -8.58 7.25 14.33
N ASP A 70 -7.50 6.50 14.52
CA ASP A 70 -7.55 5.15 15.10
C ASP A 70 -8.29 5.20 16.45
N GLU A 71 -9.30 4.34 16.65
CA GLU A 71 -10.27 4.55 17.74
C GLU A 71 -9.71 4.23 19.14
N GLY A 72 -9.76 5.23 20.02
CA GLY A 72 -9.42 5.13 21.44
C GLY A 72 -10.63 4.84 22.34
N ALA A 73 -11.26 3.68 22.17
CA ALA A 73 -12.22 3.09 23.11
C ALA A 73 -13.43 3.95 23.52
N THR A 74 -14.26 4.40 22.56
CA THR A 74 -15.63 4.88 22.86
C THR A 74 -16.66 4.31 21.89
N GLU A 75 -17.29 3.20 22.29
CA GLU A 75 -18.49 2.68 21.61
C GLU A 75 -19.59 3.77 21.53
N SER A 76 -20.14 3.96 20.33
CA SER A 76 -21.31 4.80 20.02
C SER A 76 -21.13 6.32 20.00
N SER A 77 -20.63 6.83 18.88
CA SER A 77 -21.26 7.98 18.21
C SER A 77 -21.45 7.68 16.72
N ALA A 78 -22.19 8.54 16.01
CA ALA A 78 -22.27 8.55 14.54
C ALA A 78 -21.52 9.76 13.95
N ASP A 79 -20.74 10.45 14.77
CA ASP A 79 -19.88 11.55 14.34
C ASP A 79 -18.73 11.04 13.47
N PRO A 80 -18.15 11.89 12.60
CA PRO A 80 -16.89 11.53 11.95
C PRO A 80 -15.81 11.31 13.01
N ALA A 81 -15.18 10.14 13.01
CA ALA A 81 -13.94 9.91 13.75
C ALA A 81 -12.96 11.05 13.51
N GLU A 82 -12.37 11.58 14.58
CA GLU A 82 -11.59 12.83 14.57
C GLU A 82 -10.57 12.82 13.43
N VAL A 83 -10.57 13.86 12.59
CA VAL A 83 -9.63 13.92 11.47
C VAL A 83 -8.26 14.30 12.02
N VAL A 84 -7.36 13.31 12.06
CA VAL A 84 -5.95 13.43 12.44
C VAL A 84 -5.17 14.01 11.27
N PRO A 85 -4.66 15.26 11.40
CA PRO A 85 -3.74 15.82 10.43
C PRO A 85 -2.45 14.99 10.41
N THR A 86 -2.14 14.42 9.25
CA THR A 86 -1.01 13.48 9.05
C THR A 86 -0.04 14.02 8.01
N GLY A 87 1.25 13.94 8.31
CA GLY A 87 2.35 14.33 7.44
C GLY A 87 3.30 13.16 7.19
N LEU A 88 3.87 13.13 5.98
CA LEU A 88 4.81 12.11 5.52
C LEU A 88 6.06 12.78 4.98
N LEU A 89 7.24 12.27 5.37
CA LEU A 89 8.54 12.70 4.82
C LEU A 89 9.31 11.46 4.35
N THR A 90 9.36 11.27 3.03
CA THR A 90 10.14 10.20 2.38
C THR A 90 11.59 10.65 2.27
N LEU A 91 12.50 9.94 2.94
CA LEU A 91 13.92 10.31 3.04
C LEU A 91 14.71 9.83 1.82
N ALA A 92 15.97 10.25 1.67
CA ALA A 92 16.86 9.72 0.65
C ALA A 92 17.09 8.20 0.84
N PRO A 93 17.11 7.39 -0.24
CA PRO A 93 17.56 6.00 -0.16
C PRO A 93 19.02 5.87 0.28
N ARG A 94 19.35 4.75 0.92
CA ARG A 94 20.70 4.39 1.33
C ARG A 94 21.10 3.05 0.71
N THR A 95 22.17 3.05 -0.08
CA THR A 95 22.87 1.83 -0.47
C THR A 95 23.77 1.32 0.67
N LEU A 96 23.86 0.00 0.81
CA LEU A 96 24.59 -0.75 1.81
C LEU A 96 25.55 -1.73 1.11
N ASP A 97 26.76 -1.88 1.64
CA ASP A 97 27.78 -2.77 1.08
C ASP A 97 27.46 -4.26 1.30
N THR A 98 26.68 -4.58 2.33
CA THR A 98 26.20 -5.93 2.67
C THR A 98 24.66 -5.94 2.64
N PRO A 99 24.01 -6.99 2.09
CA PRO A 99 22.56 -7.12 2.12
C PRO A 99 22.01 -7.15 3.56
N THR A 100 20.78 -6.67 3.73
CA THR A 100 20.06 -6.73 5.02
C THR A 100 18.61 -7.17 4.84
N ARG A 101 18.06 -7.80 5.88
CA ARG A 101 16.63 -8.05 6.07
C ARG A 101 16.03 -7.23 7.21
N GLU A 102 16.84 -6.45 7.92
CA GLU A 102 16.52 -6.00 9.28
C GLU A 102 17.10 -4.62 9.57
N ILE A 103 16.19 -3.65 9.76
CA ILE A 103 16.52 -2.25 10.04
C ILE A 103 15.97 -1.85 11.41
N ASP A 104 16.85 -1.52 12.34
CA ASP A 104 16.50 -0.81 13.58
C ASP A 104 16.44 0.69 13.33
N SER A 105 15.45 1.35 13.94
CA SER A 105 15.05 2.74 13.66
C SER A 105 14.89 3.54 14.95
N ARG A 106 15.88 4.39 15.27
CA ARG A 106 15.90 5.21 16.48
C ARG A 106 15.60 6.67 16.17
N LEU A 107 14.43 7.16 16.59
CA LEU A 107 14.07 8.57 16.52
C LEU A 107 14.57 9.37 17.74
N LEU A 108 15.03 10.60 17.50
CA LEU A 108 15.09 11.66 18.51
C LEU A 108 13.99 12.68 18.20
N ALA A 109 12.84 12.50 18.85
CA ALA A 109 11.64 13.31 18.64
C ALA A 109 11.18 14.02 19.91
N ASP A 110 10.52 15.16 19.74
CA ASP A 110 9.65 15.78 20.73
C ASP A 110 8.21 15.61 20.25
N THR A 111 7.38 14.92 21.04
CA THR A 111 5.99 14.58 20.72
C THR A 111 5.07 15.09 21.84
N PRO A 112 4.57 16.33 21.75
CA PRO A 112 3.58 16.87 22.68
C PRO A 112 2.30 16.02 22.79
N PRO A 113 1.51 16.14 23.87
CA PRO A 113 0.23 15.43 24.02
C PRO A 113 -0.70 15.68 22.82
N GLY A 114 -1.25 14.60 22.25
CA GLY A 114 -2.05 14.67 21.02
C GLY A 114 -1.22 14.72 19.73
N SER A 115 0.02 14.21 19.75
CA SER A 115 0.87 14.05 18.57
C SER A 115 1.66 12.74 18.56
N THR A 116 2.13 12.32 17.39
CA THR A 116 3.03 11.16 17.24
C THR A 116 4.12 11.42 16.21
N ALA A 117 5.22 10.66 16.33
CA ALA A 117 6.25 10.52 15.31
C ALA A 117 6.64 9.03 15.19
N SER A 118 6.67 8.48 13.98
CA SER A 118 7.07 7.10 13.71
C SER A 118 7.82 6.96 12.38
N VAL A 119 8.30 5.74 12.09
CA VAL A 119 9.08 5.40 10.88
C VAL A 119 8.43 4.20 10.18
N ASP A 120 8.31 4.30 8.86
CA ASP A 120 8.23 3.12 8.00
C ASP A 120 9.58 2.93 7.28
N VAL A 121 9.95 1.67 7.00
CA VAL A 121 11.13 1.34 6.19
C VAL A 121 10.72 0.44 5.01
N ARG A 122 11.41 0.58 3.87
CA ARG A 122 11.28 -0.30 2.70
C ARG A 122 12.64 -0.64 2.08
N GLY A 123 12.68 -1.70 1.29
CA GLY A 123 13.85 -2.14 0.52
C GLY A 123 13.63 -2.06 -0.99
N LYS A 124 14.70 -1.87 -1.77
CA LYS A 124 14.69 -1.99 -3.23
C LYS A 124 14.95 -3.44 -3.62
N ARG A 125 14.10 -4.02 -4.47
CA ARG A 125 14.30 -5.39 -4.97
C ARG A 125 15.30 -5.43 -6.13
N ALA A 126 15.91 -6.59 -6.33
CA ALA A 126 16.74 -6.84 -7.51
C ALA A 126 16.00 -6.59 -8.85
N GLY A 127 14.69 -6.87 -8.90
CA GLY A 127 13.82 -6.57 -10.06
C GLY A 127 13.41 -5.10 -10.22
N GLY A 128 14.01 -4.16 -9.49
CA GLY A 128 13.79 -2.72 -9.62
C GLY A 128 12.59 -2.15 -8.85
N GLY A 129 11.55 -2.94 -8.56
CA GLY A 129 10.42 -2.50 -7.74
C GLY A 129 10.78 -2.28 -6.27
N TRP A 130 10.05 -1.41 -5.56
CA TRP A 130 10.15 -1.27 -4.10
C TRP A 130 9.34 -2.35 -3.37
N THR A 131 9.84 -2.83 -2.22
CA THR A 131 8.95 -3.47 -1.23
C THR A 131 7.92 -2.45 -0.75
N GLU A 132 6.87 -2.95 -0.11
CA GLU A 132 6.00 -2.10 0.69
C GLU A 132 6.79 -1.31 1.74
N TRP A 133 6.24 -0.16 2.12
CA TRP A 133 6.55 0.47 3.40
C TRP A 133 6.09 -0.45 4.53
N ILE A 134 6.97 -0.76 5.47
CA ILE A 134 6.68 -1.61 6.63
C ILE A 134 6.85 -0.76 7.90
N PRO A 135 5.86 -0.73 8.82
CA PRO A 135 5.96 0.03 10.06
C PRO A 135 7.02 -0.57 10.98
N ALA A 136 7.90 0.27 11.55
CA ALA A 136 8.82 -0.16 12.61
C ALA A 136 8.03 -0.56 13.87
N GLN A 137 8.25 -1.78 14.37
CA GLN A 137 7.64 -2.33 15.57
C GLN A 137 8.72 -2.48 16.65
N ASP A 138 8.52 -1.84 17.81
CA ASP A 138 9.52 -1.76 18.89
C ASP A 138 10.90 -1.28 18.41
N SER A 139 10.90 -0.33 17.45
CA SER A 139 12.05 0.20 16.68
C SER A 139 12.54 -0.66 15.52
N ARG A 140 12.16 -1.94 15.43
CA ARG A 140 12.70 -2.92 14.47
C ARG A 140 11.79 -3.10 13.25
N THR A 141 12.38 -3.25 12.06
CA THR A 141 11.65 -3.56 10.82
C THR A 141 12.25 -4.78 10.13
N GLU A 142 11.45 -5.83 9.91
CA GLU A 142 11.84 -6.95 9.04
C GLU A 142 11.35 -6.72 7.60
N LEU A 143 12.26 -6.86 6.64
CA LEU A 143 12.00 -6.77 5.21
C LEU A 143 11.73 -8.18 4.62
N PRO A 144 10.86 -8.30 3.60
CA PRO A 144 10.45 -9.61 3.07
C PRO A 144 11.57 -10.38 2.39
N GLU A 145 12.58 -9.69 1.86
CA GLU A 145 13.75 -10.21 1.16
C GLU A 145 15.02 -9.46 1.59
N ALA A 146 16.19 -10.03 1.28
CA ALA A 146 17.46 -9.37 1.57
C ALA A 146 17.77 -8.32 0.49
N VAL A 147 18.06 -7.09 0.89
CA VAL A 147 18.25 -5.93 -0.02
C VAL A 147 19.53 -5.17 0.28
N THR A 148 20.10 -4.52 -0.73
CA THR A 148 21.27 -3.63 -0.61
C THR A 148 20.94 -2.15 -0.72
N GLU A 149 19.68 -1.78 -0.99
CA GLU A 149 19.21 -0.40 -0.92
C GLU A 149 17.93 -0.34 -0.07
N VAL A 150 17.92 0.57 0.90
CA VAL A 150 16.82 0.76 1.86
C VAL A 150 16.44 2.23 1.98
N GLN A 151 15.19 2.50 2.37
CA GLN A 151 14.67 3.87 2.49
C GLN A 151 13.74 3.98 3.69
N GLY A 152 13.89 5.07 4.45
CA GLY A 152 12.99 5.42 5.56
C GLY A 152 11.95 6.48 5.16
N ARG A 153 10.80 6.46 5.84
CA ARG A 153 9.77 7.49 5.78
C ARG A 153 9.35 7.87 7.19
N LEU A 154 9.43 9.16 7.54
CA LEU A 154 8.82 9.66 8.77
C LEU A 154 7.32 9.82 8.58
N ILE A 155 6.56 9.54 9.64
CA ILE A 155 5.13 9.81 9.75
C ILE A 155 4.92 10.66 11.00
N LEU A 156 4.33 11.84 10.83
CA LEU A 156 4.03 12.77 11.91
C LEU A 156 2.51 13.00 11.98
N THR A 157 1.94 13.06 13.19
CA THR A 157 0.51 13.39 13.38
C THR A 157 0.32 14.40 14.51
N ALA A 158 -0.70 15.27 14.42
CA ALA A 158 -1.00 16.23 15.49
C ALA A 158 -2.46 16.72 15.54
N THR A 159 -3.27 16.16 16.45
CA THR A 159 -4.56 16.75 16.86
C THR A 159 -4.41 17.81 17.95
N GLY A 160 -3.35 17.71 18.77
CA GLY A 160 -3.00 18.70 19.79
C GLY A 160 -2.62 20.07 19.22
N ALA A 161 -2.62 21.09 20.08
CA ALA A 161 -2.27 22.47 19.71
C ALA A 161 -0.75 22.74 19.56
N ALA A 162 0.08 21.74 19.86
CA ALA A 162 1.53 21.78 19.70
C ALA A 162 1.97 20.66 18.75
N ASP A 163 2.90 20.98 17.86
CA ASP A 163 3.26 20.16 16.72
C ASP A 163 4.54 19.34 17.00
N PRO A 164 4.60 18.05 16.61
CA PRO A 164 5.76 17.21 16.87
C PRO A 164 6.95 17.59 16.00
N THR A 165 8.14 17.34 16.53
CA THR A 165 9.42 17.58 15.82
C THR A 165 10.32 16.36 15.92
N VAL A 166 11.06 16.07 14.85
CA VAL A 166 12.09 15.03 14.77
C VAL A 166 13.42 15.72 14.48
N ARG A 167 14.33 15.68 15.45
CA ARG A 167 15.68 16.25 15.35
C ARG A 167 16.62 15.31 14.61
N GLU A 168 16.44 14.01 14.78
CA GLU A 168 17.31 12.97 14.25
C GLU A 168 16.52 11.68 13.99
N LEU A 169 16.91 10.96 12.94
CA LEU A 169 16.66 9.53 12.79
C LEU A 169 18.03 8.85 12.63
N THR A 170 18.34 7.89 13.49
CA THR A 170 19.42 6.92 13.26
C THR A 170 18.80 5.62 12.76
N LEU A 171 19.32 5.08 11.66
CA LEU A 171 19.00 3.75 11.13
C LEU A 171 20.22 2.83 11.28
N THR A 172 19.99 1.58 11.66
CA THR A 172 21.02 0.53 11.74
C THR A 172 20.56 -0.69 10.95
N ALA A 173 21.35 -1.10 9.96
CA ALA A 173 21.12 -2.32 9.19
C ALA A 173 21.91 -3.49 9.77
N THR A 174 21.21 -4.50 10.27
CA THR A 174 21.83 -5.77 10.70
C THR A 174 22.28 -6.54 9.46
N PRO A 175 23.55 -7.01 9.36
CA PRO A 175 24.04 -7.69 8.17
C PRO A 175 23.34 -9.04 8.00
N GLY A 176 22.63 -9.20 6.89
CA GLY A 176 22.04 -10.48 6.53
C GLY A 176 23.03 -11.30 5.69
N SER A 177 23.03 -12.62 5.86
CA SER A 177 23.47 -13.47 4.76
C SER A 177 22.54 -13.23 3.58
N GLY A 178 23.07 -12.61 2.53
CA GLY A 178 22.41 -12.66 1.23
C GLY A 178 22.28 -14.13 0.84
N ALA A 179 21.05 -14.61 0.66
CA ALA A 179 20.86 -15.79 -0.16
C ALA A 179 21.45 -15.45 -1.54
N GLU A 180 22.34 -16.29 -2.06
CA GLU A 180 22.84 -16.10 -3.42
C GLU A 180 21.64 -16.04 -4.38
N SER A 181 21.75 -15.21 -5.42
CA SER A 181 20.67 -14.96 -6.37
C SER A 181 20.45 -16.16 -7.30
N GLU A 182 19.96 -17.27 -6.72
CA GLU A 182 19.21 -18.31 -7.41
C GLU A 182 18.23 -17.63 -8.38
N PRO A 183 18.11 -18.10 -9.64
CA PRO A 183 17.33 -17.42 -10.65
C PRO A 183 15.84 -17.41 -10.24
N VAL A 184 15.40 -16.28 -9.69
CA VAL A 184 14.03 -16.09 -9.24
C VAL A 184 13.11 -16.15 -10.45
N THR A 185 12.41 -17.28 -10.61
CA THR A 185 11.28 -17.40 -11.54
C THR A 185 10.33 -16.22 -11.28
N GLU A 186 10.11 -15.37 -12.29
CA GLU A 186 9.25 -14.21 -12.15
C GLU A 186 7.84 -14.63 -11.71
N ALA A 187 7.49 -14.30 -10.47
CA ALA A 187 6.14 -14.46 -9.95
C ALA A 187 5.30 -13.29 -10.45
N ALA A 188 4.17 -13.61 -11.08
CA ALA A 188 3.16 -12.61 -11.42
C ALA A 188 2.70 -11.85 -10.16
N PRO A 189 2.32 -10.56 -10.28
CA PRO A 189 1.70 -9.83 -9.18
C PRO A 189 0.43 -10.54 -8.72
N ARG A 190 0.13 -10.40 -7.43
CA ARG A 190 -1.15 -10.87 -6.87
C ARG A 190 -2.28 -10.11 -7.55
N SER A 191 -3.40 -10.79 -7.76
CA SER A 191 -4.51 -10.28 -8.55
C SER A 191 -5.83 -10.65 -7.88
N TYR A 192 -6.70 -9.66 -7.63
CA TYR A 192 -7.98 -9.85 -6.93
C TYR A 192 -9.13 -9.09 -7.61
N SER A 193 -10.31 -9.71 -7.59
CA SER A 193 -11.57 -9.07 -7.99
C SER A 193 -12.10 -8.30 -6.78
N VAL A 194 -12.19 -6.97 -6.87
CA VAL A 194 -12.60 -6.09 -5.78
C VAL A 194 -13.60 -5.04 -6.26
N PHE A 195 -14.48 -4.61 -5.35
CA PHE A 195 -15.44 -3.57 -5.65
C PHE A 195 -14.73 -2.22 -5.68
N ALA A 196 -14.74 -1.56 -6.83
CA ALA A 196 -14.21 -0.23 -7.03
C ALA A 196 -15.31 0.82 -6.89
N THR A 197 -15.01 1.88 -6.15
CA THR A 197 -15.82 3.09 -6.07
C THR A 197 -15.14 4.27 -6.76
N ARG A 198 -15.92 5.31 -7.08
CA ARG A 198 -15.38 6.59 -7.53
C ARG A 198 -14.86 7.38 -6.32
N GLU A 199 -13.60 7.81 -6.39
CA GLU A 199 -12.95 8.73 -5.45
C GLU A 199 -13.74 10.04 -5.32
N GLY A 200 -13.76 10.83 -6.40
CA GLY A 200 -14.61 12.00 -6.55
C GLY A 200 -14.33 13.22 -5.69
N LEU A 201 -13.27 13.21 -4.86
CA LEU A 201 -12.88 14.30 -3.96
C LEU A 201 -12.12 15.45 -4.67
N VAL A 202 -12.62 15.93 -5.82
CA VAL A 202 -12.02 17.05 -6.56
C VAL A 202 -11.97 18.32 -5.68
N GLY A 203 -10.80 18.96 -5.64
CA GLY A 203 -10.45 20.04 -4.71
C GLY A 203 -9.83 19.57 -3.39
N GLY A 204 -9.89 18.26 -3.11
CA GLY A 204 -9.23 17.61 -1.99
C GLY A 204 -7.71 17.52 -2.13
N THR A 205 -7.08 16.89 -1.14
CA THR A 205 -5.64 16.58 -1.16
C THR A 205 -5.48 15.09 -0.89
N THR A 206 -4.75 14.39 -1.75
CA THR A 206 -4.44 12.99 -1.52
C THR A 206 -3.44 12.81 -0.38
N ALA A 207 -3.31 11.60 0.15
CA ALA A 207 -2.31 11.26 1.16
C ALA A 207 -0.87 11.62 0.76
N ASN A 208 -0.49 11.50 -0.52
CA ASN A 208 0.82 11.92 -1.02
C ASN A 208 0.95 13.43 -1.33
N GLY A 209 -0.07 14.24 -1.01
CA GLY A 209 -0.04 15.70 -1.12
C GLY A 209 -0.43 16.26 -2.49
N HIS A 210 -0.87 15.43 -3.45
CA HIS A 210 -1.40 15.92 -4.72
C HIS A 210 -2.77 16.61 -4.52
N LYS A 211 -3.04 17.66 -5.28
CA LYS A 211 -4.32 18.39 -5.24
C LYS A 211 -5.24 17.86 -6.33
N ILE A 212 -6.31 17.19 -5.92
CA ILE A 212 -7.18 16.45 -6.84
C ILE A 212 -7.89 17.43 -7.79
N VAL A 213 -7.67 17.29 -9.09
CA VAL A 213 -8.31 18.07 -10.16
C VAL A 213 -9.31 17.22 -10.96
N ASN A 214 -10.11 17.89 -11.79
CA ASN A 214 -11.09 17.22 -12.65
C ASN A 214 -10.40 16.21 -13.59
N ARG A 215 -10.91 14.97 -13.60
CA ARG A 215 -10.44 13.85 -14.43
C ARG A 215 -9.00 13.38 -14.14
N ASP A 216 -8.52 13.61 -12.92
CA ASP A 216 -7.29 13.00 -12.42
C ASP A 216 -7.27 11.48 -12.54
N ARG A 217 -6.06 10.91 -12.68
CA ARG A 217 -5.86 9.49 -12.95
C ARG A 217 -4.95 8.80 -11.93
N PHE A 218 -5.52 8.41 -10.79
CA PHE A 218 -4.85 7.64 -9.76
C PHE A 218 -5.81 6.61 -9.15
N VAL A 219 -5.31 5.83 -8.19
CA VAL A 219 -6.13 5.04 -7.27
C VAL A 219 -5.82 5.37 -5.81
N ALA A 220 -6.80 5.20 -4.94
CA ALA A 220 -6.58 5.05 -3.51
C ALA A 220 -6.58 3.55 -3.15
N LEU A 221 -5.69 3.14 -2.25
CA LEU A 221 -5.71 1.80 -1.67
C LEU A 221 -5.78 1.88 -0.14
N PRO A 222 -6.52 0.97 0.53
CA PRO A 222 -6.84 1.15 1.95
C PRO A 222 -5.69 0.76 2.90
N SER A 223 -4.44 0.79 2.42
CA SER A 223 -3.24 0.80 3.25
C SER A 223 -2.17 1.77 2.75
N ARG A 224 -1.60 2.52 3.69
CA ARG A 224 -0.42 3.39 3.51
C ARG A 224 0.86 2.66 3.08
N ARG A 225 0.87 1.32 3.15
CA ARG A 225 2.02 0.46 2.82
C ARG A 225 2.42 0.51 1.33
N ALA A 226 1.47 0.82 0.45
CA ALA A 226 1.66 0.92 -1.00
C ALA A 226 1.42 2.34 -1.55
N LEU A 227 1.64 3.39 -0.73
CA LEU A 227 1.47 4.78 -1.15
C LEU A 227 2.74 5.31 -1.85
N SER A 228 2.62 5.75 -3.10
CA SER A 228 3.69 6.41 -3.85
C SER A 228 3.85 7.86 -3.39
N ALA A 229 5.08 8.27 -3.07
CA ALA A 229 5.37 9.67 -2.77
C ALA A 229 5.15 10.56 -4.01
N ASN A 230 4.90 11.86 -3.80
CA ASN A 230 4.55 12.78 -4.89
C ASN A 230 5.62 12.81 -6.00
N GLY A 231 5.19 12.69 -7.27
CA GLY A 231 6.07 12.59 -8.44
C GLY A 231 6.92 11.31 -8.55
N LYS A 232 6.75 10.33 -7.64
CA LYS A 232 7.40 9.00 -7.69
C LYS A 232 6.46 7.94 -8.27
N THR A 233 7.05 6.81 -8.68
CA THR A 233 6.37 5.71 -9.40
C THR A 233 6.12 4.46 -8.57
N ASP A 234 6.63 4.47 -7.32
CA ASP A 234 7.00 3.30 -6.52
C ASP A 234 5.96 2.17 -6.40
N TYR A 235 4.68 2.53 -6.42
CA TYR A 235 3.55 1.60 -6.38
C TYR A 235 2.50 2.00 -7.41
N SER A 236 2.15 1.01 -8.22
CA SER A 236 1.23 1.11 -9.34
C SER A 236 0.37 -0.14 -9.39
N VAL A 237 -0.88 0.00 -9.80
CA VAL A 237 -1.81 -1.11 -10.03
C VAL A 237 -2.21 -1.17 -11.48
N LYS A 238 -2.48 -2.38 -11.98
CA LYS A 238 -3.28 -2.56 -13.19
C LYS A 238 -4.74 -2.82 -12.79
N VAL A 239 -5.67 -2.04 -13.31
CA VAL A 239 -7.12 -2.19 -13.06
C VAL A 239 -7.80 -2.52 -14.39
N CYS A 240 -8.58 -3.60 -14.43
CA CYS A 240 -9.39 -3.99 -15.58
C CYS A 240 -10.88 -4.09 -15.21
N ALA A 241 -11.72 -3.40 -15.99
CA ALA A 241 -13.17 -3.42 -15.80
C ALA A 241 -13.85 -4.59 -16.55
N PRO A 242 -15.08 -4.99 -16.17
CA PRO A 242 -15.78 -6.13 -16.79
C PRO A 242 -16.10 -5.98 -18.28
N ASN A 243 -15.95 -4.77 -18.84
CA ASN A 243 -16.07 -4.47 -20.27
C ASN A 243 -14.76 -4.67 -21.05
N GLY A 244 -13.70 -5.19 -20.41
CA GLY A 244 -12.39 -5.44 -21.02
C GLY A 244 -11.46 -4.24 -21.10
N ARG A 245 -11.89 -3.04 -20.69
CA ARG A 245 -11.01 -1.85 -20.66
C ARG A 245 -10.10 -1.89 -19.44
N CYS A 246 -8.81 -1.60 -19.63
CA CYS A 246 -7.81 -1.62 -18.57
C CYS A 246 -7.02 -0.31 -18.46
N ALA A 247 -6.49 -0.06 -17.26
CA ALA A 247 -5.56 1.03 -16.93
C ALA A 247 -4.37 0.49 -16.13
N ILE A 248 -3.20 1.09 -16.25
CA ILE A 248 -2.14 1.01 -15.23
C ILE A 248 -1.99 2.41 -14.63
N ALA A 249 -2.17 2.52 -13.31
CA ALA A 249 -2.27 3.81 -12.61
C ALA A 249 -1.51 3.80 -11.27
N PRO A 250 -0.91 4.94 -10.88
CA PRO A 250 -0.18 5.05 -9.63
C PRO A 250 -1.13 5.14 -8.41
N VAL A 251 -0.64 4.69 -7.26
CA VAL A 251 -1.34 4.79 -5.97
C VAL A 251 -0.97 6.13 -5.31
N TRP A 252 -1.89 7.09 -5.27
CA TRP A 252 -1.64 8.43 -4.71
C TRP A 252 -2.32 8.71 -3.37
N ASP A 253 -3.29 7.88 -2.97
CA ASP A 253 -4.12 8.14 -1.78
C ASP A 253 -4.39 6.88 -0.94
N ILE A 254 -4.91 7.07 0.28
CA ILE A 254 -5.20 6.00 1.24
C ILE A 254 -6.71 5.92 1.54
N GLY A 255 -7.38 4.91 1.00
CA GLY A 255 -8.81 4.64 1.10
C GLY A 255 -9.19 3.51 0.13
N PRO A 256 -10.42 2.96 0.15
CA PRO A 256 -11.61 3.37 0.91
C PRO A 256 -11.67 2.81 2.34
N TRP A 257 -12.40 3.50 3.22
CA TRP A 257 -12.76 3.11 4.60
C TRP A 257 -11.60 2.94 5.60
N ASN A 258 -10.55 2.22 5.25
CA ASN A 258 -9.42 1.85 6.10
C ASN A 258 -8.10 2.48 5.60
N THR A 259 -7.07 2.50 6.46
CA THR A 259 -5.70 2.97 6.15
C THR A 259 -4.61 1.95 6.51
N LYS A 260 -4.99 0.79 7.05
CA LYS A 260 -4.14 -0.34 7.47
C LYS A 260 -4.67 -1.69 6.94
N ASP A 261 -5.37 -1.65 5.81
CA ASP A 261 -6.03 -2.79 5.17
C ASP A 261 -5.36 -3.15 3.83
N ASP A 262 -4.17 -3.72 3.91
CA ASP A 262 -3.39 -4.30 2.83
C ASP A 262 -3.87 -5.72 2.50
N TYR A 263 -5.15 -5.89 2.18
CA TYR A 263 -5.80 -7.20 1.99
C TYR A 263 -5.18 -8.10 0.92
N TRP A 264 -4.34 -7.56 0.03
CA TRP A 264 -3.54 -8.34 -0.92
C TRP A 264 -2.40 -9.13 -0.23
N ASN A 265 -2.09 -8.86 1.04
CA ASN A 265 -1.15 -9.64 1.85
C ASN A 265 -1.80 -10.86 2.52
N PRO A 266 -1.07 -11.98 2.68
CA PRO A 266 -1.49 -13.11 3.50
C PRO A 266 -1.92 -12.67 4.90
N SER A 267 -2.90 -13.34 5.48
CA SER A 267 -3.54 -12.91 6.74
C SER A 267 -2.56 -12.74 7.91
N ASN A 268 -1.45 -13.48 7.95
CA ASN A 268 -0.39 -13.30 8.95
C ASN A 268 0.55 -12.10 8.69
N GLN A 269 0.60 -11.58 7.46
CA GLN A 269 1.49 -10.49 6.99
C GLN A 269 0.79 -9.12 6.85
N ARG A 270 -0.55 -9.10 6.83
CA ARG A 270 -1.42 -7.91 6.79
C ARG A 270 -1.17 -6.99 8.00
N GLU A 271 -1.28 -5.67 7.85
CA GLU A 271 -1.04 -4.67 8.92
C GLU A 271 -2.13 -4.77 10.01
N MET A 272 -3.40 -4.88 9.60
CA MET A 272 -4.56 -5.14 10.46
C MET A 272 -5.37 -6.35 9.95
N TRP A 273 -6.49 -6.71 10.59
CA TRP A 273 -7.47 -7.68 10.06
C TRP A 273 -6.90 -9.06 9.71
N LYS A 274 -6.01 -9.56 10.58
CA LYS A 274 -5.24 -10.81 10.42
C LYS A 274 -6.07 -12.10 10.50
N ASP A 275 -7.36 -11.97 10.81
CA ASP A 275 -8.37 -13.03 10.83
C ASP A 275 -9.08 -13.20 9.47
N LEU A 276 -9.11 -12.16 8.63
CA LEU A 276 -9.75 -12.19 7.32
C LEU A 276 -8.86 -12.88 6.27
N PRO A 277 -9.45 -13.64 5.31
CA PRO A 277 -8.70 -14.23 4.21
C PRO A 277 -7.99 -13.18 3.34
N GLN A 278 -6.87 -13.59 2.75
CA GLN A 278 -6.18 -12.81 1.72
C GLN A 278 -7.11 -12.57 0.51
N GLY A 279 -7.04 -11.37 -0.07
CA GLY A 279 -7.89 -10.94 -1.18
C GLY A 279 -9.26 -10.40 -0.76
N VAL A 280 -9.58 -10.35 0.55
CA VAL A 280 -10.86 -9.84 1.06
C VAL A 280 -10.66 -8.47 1.73
N PRO A 281 -11.05 -7.35 1.09
CA PRO A 281 -11.08 -6.04 1.73
C PRO A 281 -11.95 -6.06 2.99
N GLN A 282 -11.52 -5.40 4.06
CA GLN A 282 -12.27 -5.43 5.30
C GLN A 282 -13.64 -4.75 5.17
N ALA A 283 -13.77 -3.72 4.33
CA ALA A 283 -15.07 -3.11 4.04
C ALA A 283 -16.06 -4.11 3.41
N ALA A 284 -15.59 -5.01 2.54
CA ALA A 284 -16.39 -6.10 1.99
C ALA A 284 -16.81 -7.11 3.07
N ALA A 285 -15.91 -7.45 3.99
CA ALA A 285 -16.24 -8.29 5.14
C ALA A 285 -17.22 -7.61 6.12
N ALA A 286 -17.08 -6.30 6.35
CA ALA A 286 -17.94 -5.50 7.22
C ALA A 286 -19.37 -5.44 6.70
N ARG A 287 -19.57 -5.42 5.37
CA ARG A 287 -20.91 -5.58 4.76
C ARG A 287 -21.58 -6.91 5.11
N ASN A 288 -20.82 -7.91 5.57
CA ASN A 288 -21.31 -9.20 6.09
C ASN A 288 -21.23 -9.32 7.64
N GLY A 289 -21.00 -8.21 8.36
CA GLY A 289 -21.06 -8.15 9.83
C GLY A 289 -19.71 -8.26 10.56
N HIS A 290 -18.59 -8.47 9.87
CA HIS A 290 -17.26 -8.38 10.47
C HIS A 290 -17.03 -6.99 11.12
N ASN A 291 -16.32 -6.94 12.25
CA ASN A 291 -16.15 -5.74 13.07
C ASN A 291 -17.48 -4.99 13.38
N GLY A 292 -18.58 -5.73 13.56
CA GLY A 292 -19.92 -5.15 13.77
C GLY A 292 -20.48 -4.36 12.57
N GLY A 293 -19.87 -4.50 11.39
CA GLY A 293 -20.17 -3.69 10.20
C GLY A 293 -19.50 -2.32 10.17
N LYS A 294 -18.44 -2.12 10.97
CA LYS A 294 -17.66 -0.88 11.07
C LYS A 294 -16.30 -1.01 10.37
N ASP A 295 -15.74 0.10 9.91
CA ASP A 295 -14.33 0.20 9.50
C ASP A 295 -13.39 0.31 10.72
N GLN A 296 -12.08 0.48 10.51
CA GLN A 296 -11.09 0.64 11.60
C GLN A 296 -11.30 1.89 12.46
N PHE A 297 -12.22 2.78 12.06
CA PHE A 297 -12.50 4.07 12.70
C PHE A 297 -13.91 4.10 13.31
N GLY A 298 -14.51 2.93 13.55
CA GLY A 298 -15.83 2.79 14.14
C GLY A 298 -17.01 3.13 13.21
N ARG A 299 -16.75 3.64 12.00
CA ARG A 299 -17.79 4.17 11.10
C ARG A 299 -18.46 3.02 10.37
N ARG A 300 -19.81 3.03 10.30
CA ARG A 300 -20.55 1.98 9.60
C ARG A 300 -20.26 2.00 8.09
N VAL A 301 -19.86 0.85 7.56
CA VAL A 301 -19.45 0.69 6.16
C VAL A 301 -20.66 0.72 5.21
N ALA A 302 -20.66 1.67 4.27
CA ALA A 302 -21.79 1.90 3.37
C ALA A 302 -21.68 1.14 2.03
N ASN A 303 -20.48 0.75 1.59
CA ASN A 303 -20.25 -0.03 0.37
C ASN A 303 -19.07 -1.03 0.59
N PRO A 304 -18.96 -2.12 -0.18
CA PRO A 304 -17.94 -3.16 0.03
C PRO A 304 -16.58 -2.79 -0.62
N ALA A 305 -16.27 -1.51 -0.77
CA ALA A 305 -15.18 -1.08 -1.64
C ALA A 305 -13.79 -1.49 -1.13
N GLY A 306 -12.91 -1.90 -2.06
CA GLY A 306 -11.51 -2.24 -1.78
C GLY A 306 -10.49 -1.32 -2.48
N ILE A 307 -10.97 -0.42 -3.35
CA ILE A 307 -10.17 0.52 -4.13
C ILE A 307 -11.06 1.70 -4.50
N ASP A 308 -10.56 2.93 -4.40
CA ASP A 308 -11.19 4.10 -5.02
C ASP A 308 -10.42 4.48 -6.29
N LEU A 309 -11.16 4.91 -7.31
CA LEU A 309 -10.61 5.27 -8.61
C LEU A 309 -10.81 6.77 -8.86
N GLY A 310 -9.72 7.45 -9.23
CA GLY A 310 -9.76 8.84 -9.69
C GLY A 310 -10.67 9.00 -10.91
N ASP A 311 -11.31 10.17 -11.01
CA ASP A 311 -12.39 10.46 -11.96
C ASP A 311 -12.07 10.10 -13.42
N GLY A 312 -10.82 10.32 -13.86
CA GLY A 312 -10.38 9.98 -15.22
C GLY A 312 -10.16 8.48 -15.44
N ILE A 313 -9.73 7.73 -14.42
CA ILE A 313 -9.70 6.26 -14.49
C ILE A 313 -11.12 5.72 -14.57
N PHE A 314 -12.00 6.16 -13.66
CA PHE A 314 -13.35 5.64 -13.53
C PHE A 314 -14.18 5.86 -14.80
N TRP A 315 -14.32 7.11 -15.27
CA TRP A 315 -15.20 7.42 -16.40
C TRP A 315 -14.55 7.26 -17.77
N ASP A 316 -13.33 7.78 -17.96
CA ASP A 316 -12.76 7.94 -19.31
C ASP A 316 -12.00 6.69 -19.74
N VAL A 317 -11.18 6.12 -18.85
CA VAL A 317 -10.33 4.96 -19.15
C VAL A 317 -11.07 3.63 -18.98
N LEU A 318 -11.76 3.41 -17.87
CA LEU A 318 -12.51 2.17 -17.64
C LEU A 318 -13.95 2.24 -18.19
N GLY A 319 -14.51 3.43 -18.41
CA GLY A 319 -15.84 3.59 -18.99
C GLY A 319 -16.99 3.33 -18.01
N LEU A 320 -16.70 3.21 -16.70
CA LEU A 320 -17.69 2.90 -15.67
C LEU A 320 -18.78 3.97 -15.61
N LYS A 321 -20.00 3.54 -15.27
CA LYS A 321 -21.19 4.40 -15.11
C LYS A 321 -21.74 4.39 -13.69
N ASP A 322 -21.45 3.31 -12.96
CA ASP A 322 -21.63 3.14 -11.52
C ASP A 322 -20.47 2.26 -11.01
N ASN A 323 -20.34 2.20 -9.69
CA ASN A 323 -19.37 1.42 -8.94
C ASN A 323 -19.48 -0.07 -9.30
N SER A 324 -18.37 -0.79 -9.40
CA SER A 324 -18.35 -2.12 -10.03
C SER A 324 -17.26 -3.03 -9.50
N GLN A 325 -17.38 -4.34 -9.74
CA GLN A 325 -16.26 -5.26 -9.54
C GLN A 325 -15.23 -5.02 -10.64
N VAL A 326 -13.97 -4.88 -10.27
CA VAL A 326 -12.82 -4.76 -11.18
C VAL A 326 -11.75 -5.76 -10.78
N GLN A 327 -10.99 -6.26 -11.76
CA GLN A 327 -9.79 -7.03 -11.46
C GLN A 327 -8.63 -6.07 -11.23
N VAL A 328 -7.87 -6.25 -10.15
CA VAL A 328 -6.73 -5.41 -9.80
C VAL A 328 -5.48 -6.27 -9.61
N ASP A 329 -4.41 -5.96 -10.36
CA ASP A 329 -3.08 -6.53 -10.19
C ASP A 329 -2.19 -5.56 -9.39
N TYR A 330 -1.63 -6.02 -8.28
CA TYR A 330 -0.83 -5.21 -7.35
C TYR A 330 0.65 -5.33 -7.70
N LEU A 331 1.17 -4.47 -8.57
CA LEU A 331 2.38 -4.75 -9.36
C LEU A 331 3.65 -5.00 -8.52
N TRP A 332 3.78 -4.34 -7.36
CA TRP A 332 4.89 -4.52 -6.40
C TRP A 332 4.83 -5.82 -5.57
N THR A 333 3.81 -6.67 -5.78
CA THR A 333 3.65 -7.93 -5.04
C THR A 333 4.17 -9.16 -5.78
N GLY A 334 4.54 -9.01 -7.05
CA GLY A 334 5.26 -10.02 -7.83
C GLY A 334 6.78 -9.83 -7.75
N SER A 335 7.52 -10.66 -8.48
CA SER A 335 8.98 -10.51 -8.69
C SER A 335 9.36 -10.19 -10.14
N GLN A 336 8.37 -9.79 -10.95
CA GLN A 336 8.62 -9.29 -12.31
C GLN A 336 9.46 -8.01 -12.30
N ARG A 337 10.28 -7.83 -13.34
CA ARG A 337 10.94 -6.54 -13.59
C ARG A 337 9.92 -5.42 -13.75
N LEU A 338 10.08 -4.33 -13.00
CA LEU A 338 9.31 -3.10 -13.16
C LEU A 338 10.18 -2.00 -13.76
N SER A 339 9.57 -1.08 -14.51
CA SER A 339 10.21 0.17 -14.94
C SER A 339 9.23 1.32 -14.94
N ALA A 340 9.70 2.50 -14.54
CA ALA A 340 8.95 3.73 -14.55
C ALA A 340 8.80 4.27 -15.97
N ILE A 341 7.59 4.74 -16.30
CA ILE A 341 7.34 5.52 -17.51
C ILE A 341 7.25 7.02 -17.21
N ARG A 342 7.52 7.84 -18.23
CA ARG A 342 7.16 9.26 -18.29
C ARG A 342 6.58 9.59 -19.65
N THR A 343 5.53 10.41 -19.65
CA THR A 343 4.72 10.70 -20.85
C THR A 343 4.91 12.12 -21.39
N GLU A 344 6.07 12.73 -21.11
CA GLU A 344 6.51 14.05 -21.62
C GLU A 344 5.49 15.19 -21.45
N GLY A 345 4.64 15.10 -20.43
CA GLY A 345 3.60 16.10 -20.13
C GLY A 345 2.21 15.81 -20.71
N THR A 346 2.01 14.71 -21.45
CA THR A 346 0.66 14.13 -21.59
C THR A 346 0.29 13.40 -20.29
N PRO A 347 -1.01 13.19 -19.99
CA PRO A 347 -1.43 12.47 -18.79
C PRO A 347 -1.46 10.94 -18.97
N ASP A 348 -1.20 10.38 -20.17
CA ASP A 348 -1.16 8.93 -20.40
C ASP A 348 -0.46 8.44 -21.70
N ILE A 349 0.04 7.21 -21.57
CA ILE A 349 0.49 6.17 -22.49
C ILE A 349 -0.56 5.21 -23.09
N PRO A 350 -1.15 5.35 -24.30
CA PRO A 350 -1.87 4.23 -24.93
C PRO A 350 -1.04 2.92 -24.97
N ILE A 351 -1.56 1.87 -24.32
CA ILE A 351 -1.01 0.51 -24.34
C ILE A 351 -1.52 -0.17 -25.62
N LEU A 352 -0.59 -0.62 -26.46
CA LEU A 352 -0.88 -1.11 -27.81
C LEU A 352 -1.05 -2.63 -27.84
N ALA A 353 -1.98 -3.12 -28.67
CA ALA A 353 -2.23 -4.54 -28.89
C ALA A 353 -1.04 -5.31 -29.51
N ARG A 354 -0.17 -4.59 -30.23
CA ARG A 354 0.92 -5.11 -31.06
C ARG A 354 2.11 -4.13 -31.03
N PRO A 355 3.36 -4.59 -31.25
CA PRO A 355 4.55 -3.71 -31.29
C PRO A 355 4.64 -2.98 -32.64
N GLU A 356 3.65 -2.13 -32.93
CA GLU A 356 3.52 -1.35 -34.16
C GLU A 356 2.95 0.04 -33.85
N ALA A 357 3.49 1.09 -34.48
CA ALA A 357 3.02 2.45 -34.29
C ALA A 357 1.62 2.62 -34.89
N GLY A 358 0.66 3.10 -34.10
CA GLY A 358 -0.75 3.22 -34.52
C GLY A 358 -1.55 1.91 -34.46
N ALA A 359 -1.03 0.86 -33.81
CA ALA A 359 -1.83 -0.30 -33.43
C ALA A 359 -2.98 0.08 -32.48
N GLU A 360 -3.99 -0.79 -32.40
CA GLU A 360 -5.14 -0.61 -31.51
C GLU A 360 -4.72 -0.49 -30.04
N SER A 361 -5.37 0.42 -29.30
CA SER A 361 -5.14 0.61 -27.87
C SER A 361 -6.02 -0.33 -27.04
N VAL A 362 -5.39 -1.16 -26.20
CA VAL A 362 -6.04 -2.11 -25.29
C VAL A 362 -6.14 -1.58 -23.84
N GLY A 363 -5.68 -0.35 -23.61
CA GLY A 363 -5.68 0.29 -22.30
C GLY A 363 -4.75 1.50 -22.29
N ILE A 364 -4.53 2.09 -21.11
CA ILE A 364 -3.55 3.17 -20.94
C ILE A 364 -2.66 2.92 -19.72
N ALA A 365 -1.44 3.45 -19.74
CA ALA A 365 -0.57 3.60 -18.58
C ALA A 365 -0.44 5.09 -18.27
N VAL A 366 -0.75 5.51 -17.05
CA VAL A 366 -0.71 6.92 -16.61
C VAL A 366 0.75 7.41 -16.48
N ASP A 367 0.98 8.72 -16.61
CA ASP A 367 2.27 9.30 -16.24
C ASP A 367 2.71 8.90 -14.82
N ALA A 368 4.03 8.82 -14.60
CA ALA A 368 4.62 8.48 -13.31
C ALA A 368 4.08 7.16 -12.69
N THR A 369 3.73 6.18 -13.53
CA THR A 369 3.41 4.81 -13.12
C THR A 369 4.62 3.88 -13.39
N GLU A 370 4.74 2.80 -12.62
CA GLU A 370 5.63 1.66 -12.90
C GLU A 370 4.83 0.57 -13.63
N VAL A 371 5.40 0.03 -14.72
CA VAL A 371 4.80 -1.04 -15.52
C VAL A 371 5.71 -2.28 -15.55
N PRO A 372 5.19 -3.50 -15.73
CA PRO A 372 6.03 -4.69 -15.90
C PRO A 372 6.83 -4.60 -17.20
N VAL A 373 8.01 -5.22 -17.23
CA VAL A 373 8.89 -5.27 -18.41
C VAL A 373 9.28 -6.71 -18.68
N GLN A 374 8.60 -7.35 -19.65
CA GLN A 374 8.86 -8.74 -20.01
C GLN A 374 10.02 -8.87 -21.00
N CYS A 375 9.99 -8.10 -22.08
CA CYS A 375 10.95 -8.19 -23.18
C CYS A 375 10.87 -7.00 -24.15
N THR A 376 11.87 -6.82 -25.01
CA THR A 376 11.94 -5.78 -26.05
C THR A 376 11.63 -6.32 -27.45
N SER A 377 10.85 -5.59 -28.25
CA SER A 377 10.48 -5.94 -29.63
C SER A 377 10.66 -4.72 -30.54
N GLY A 378 11.85 -4.60 -31.14
CA GLY A 378 12.22 -3.43 -31.94
C GLY A 378 12.18 -2.14 -31.13
N ALA A 379 11.30 -1.21 -31.51
CA ALA A 379 11.09 0.07 -30.81
C ALA A 379 10.07 -0.01 -29.65
N PHE A 380 9.62 -1.21 -29.27
CA PHE A 380 8.57 -1.44 -28.28
C PHE A 380 9.04 -2.33 -27.14
N VAL A 381 8.34 -2.24 -26.01
CA VAL A 381 8.53 -3.08 -24.81
C VAL A 381 7.22 -3.81 -24.56
N ARG A 382 7.28 -5.13 -24.37
CA ARG A 382 6.13 -5.93 -23.96
C ARG A 382 5.97 -5.82 -22.44
N ILE A 383 4.82 -5.33 -22.01
CA ILE A 383 4.47 -5.13 -20.59
C ILE A 383 3.47 -6.19 -20.06
N GLY A 384 3.01 -7.06 -20.95
CA GLY A 384 2.07 -8.15 -20.67
C GLY A 384 1.72 -8.89 -21.96
N ASP A 385 0.88 -9.92 -21.88
CA ASP A 385 0.43 -10.58 -23.11
C ASP A 385 -0.48 -9.66 -23.95
N GLY A 386 -0.22 -9.56 -25.25
CA GLY A 386 -0.88 -8.61 -26.14
C GLY A 386 -0.76 -7.12 -25.74
N GLN A 387 0.20 -6.74 -24.90
CA GLN A 387 0.31 -5.39 -24.34
C GLN A 387 1.73 -4.83 -24.53
N TYR A 388 1.84 -3.74 -25.29
CA TYR A 388 3.10 -3.11 -25.69
C TYR A 388 3.09 -1.60 -25.45
N LEU A 389 4.25 -1.04 -25.09
CA LEU A 389 4.49 0.41 -25.04
C LEU A 389 5.71 0.78 -25.90
N PRO A 390 5.79 1.98 -26.50
CA PRO A 390 7.02 2.47 -27.12
C PRO A 390 8.17 2.53 -26.11
N ALA A 391 9.36 2.11 -26.51
CA ALA A 391 10.54 2.10 -25.64
C ALA A 391 10.94 3.52 -25.17
N THR A 392 10.56 4.56 -25.92
CA THR A 392 10.76 5.98 -25.55
C THR A 392 9.91 6.45 -24.37
N ALA A 393 8.89 5.69 -23.95
CA ALA A 393 8.06 6.04 -22.79
C ALA A 393 8.75 5.74 -21.45
N PHE A 394 9.84 4.97 -21.44
CA PHE A 394 10.49 4.51 -20.23
C PHE A 394 11.64 5.43 -19.83
N THR A 395 11.78 5.73 -18.53
CA THR A 395 12.93 6.54 -18.05
C THR A 395 14.26 5.79 -18.11
N GLY A 396 14.20 4.47 -18.25
CA GLY A 396 15.33 3.56 -18.40
C GLY A 396 14.87 2.12 -18.16
N LEU A 397 15.27 1.20 -19.04
CA LEU A 397 14.96 -0.23 -18.89
C LEU A 397 15.99 -0.92 -17.98
N PRO A 398 15.60 -1.98 -17.24
CA PRO A 398 16.55 -2.85 -16.55
C PRO A 398 17.60 -3.43 -17.52
N GLY A 399 18.83 -3.62 -17.03
CA GLY A 399 19.98 -3.99 -17.88
C GLY A 399 19.94 -5.41 -18.45
N ASP A 400 19.00 -6.25 -18.01
CA ASP A 400 18.89 -7.67 -18.32
C ASP A 400 17.59 -8.04 -19.08
N VAL A 401 16.83 -7.05 -19.57
CA VAL A 401 15.59 -7.27 -20.30
C VAL A 401 15.88 -8.01 -21.62
N PRO A 402 15.32 -9.21 -21.84
CA PRO A 402 15.58 -9.98 -23.05
C PRO A 402 14.94 -9.34 -24.28
N ALA A 403 15.42 -9.71 -25.47
CA ALA A 403 14.61 -9.57 -26.67
C ALA A 403 13.37 -10.46 -26.54
N CYS A 404 12.22 -10.01 -27.04
CA CYS A 404 11.06 -10.88 -27.16
C CYS A 404 11.39 -11.95 -28.18
N ASP A 405 11.41 -13.21 -27.76
CA ASP A 405 11.46 -14.34 -28.68
C ASP A 405 10.41 -14.12 -29.77
N ALA A 406 10.87 -14.14 -31.02
CA ALA A 406 9.99 -14.06 -32.19
C ALA A 406 9.18 -15.37 -32.25
N ALA A 407 8.08 -15.40 -31.49
CA ALA A 407 7.27 -16.58 -31.25
C ALA A 407 6.87 -17.22 -32.59
N ALA A 408 7.54 -18.32 -32.92
CA ALA A 408 7.16 -19.14 -34.05
C ALA A 408 5.69 -19.52 -33.86
N PRO A 409 4.83 -19.41 -34.89
CA PRO A 409 3.40 -19.62 -34.73
C PRO A 409 3.16 -21.06 -34.27
N SER A 410 2.72 -21.22 -33.02
CA SER A 410 2.42 -22.50 -32.38
C SER A 410 1.17 -23.16 -32.97
N ALA A 411 1.26 -23.55 -34.23
CA ALA A 411 0.38 -24.55 -34.81
C ALA A 411 0.61 -25.87 -34.04
N PRO A 412 -0.45 -26.54 -33.54
CA PRO A 412 -0.30 -27.84 -32.91
C PRO A 412 0.09 -28.88 -33.95
N THR A 413 1.38 -29.22 -34.01
CA THR A 413 1.89 -30.31 -34.86
C THR A 413 1.24 -31.62 -34.44
N ALA A 414 0.25 -32.06 -35.22
CA ALA A 414 -0.35 -33.38 -35.03
C ALA A 414 0.72 -34.47 -35.17
N PRO A 415 0.73 -35.50 -34.31
CA PRO A 415 1.73 -36.56 -34.37
C PRO A 415 1.56 -37.35 -35.68
N SER A 416 2.57 -37.27 -36.55
CA SER A 416 2.60 -38.02 -37.80
C SER A 416 2.77 -39.53 -37.51
N PRO A 417 1.98 -40.43 -38.12
CA PRO A 417 1.98 -41.83 -37.78
C PRO A 417 3.30 -42.52 -38.21
N ALA A 418 3.94 -43.21 -37.27
CA ALA A 418 5.11 -44.03 -37.55
C ALA A 418 4.73 -45.24 -38.44
N ALA A 419 5.45 -45.43 -39.54
CA ALA A 419 5.31 -46.61 -40.39
C ALA A 419 5.87 -47.87 -39.68
N PRO A 420 5.31 -49.06 -39.92
CA PRO A 420 5.65 -50.26 -39.15
C PRO A 420 6.94 -50.95 -39.63
N THR A 421 7.82 -51.28 -38.68
CA THR A 421 8.92 -52.23 -38.89
C THR A 421 8.53 -53.59 -38.30
N ALA A 422 8.49 -54.63 -39.15
CA ALA A 422 8.19 -56.01 -38.78
C ALA A 422 9.45 -56.75 -38.25
N PRO A 423 9.31 -57.91 -37.59
CA PRO A 423 10.19 -58.29 -36.47
C PRO A 423 11.38 -59.18 -36.84
N ASP A 424 12.29 -59.34 -35.87
CA ASP A 424 13.12 -60.53 -35.71
C ASP A 424 12.94 -61.07 -34.27
N ALA A 425 13.11 -62.38 -34.05
CA ALA A 425 12.54 -63.07 -32.89
C ALA A 425 13.35 -64.27 -32.35
N SER A 426 13.93 -64.12 -31.15
CA SER A 426 14.33 -65.19 -30.20
C SER A 426 14.87 -64.55 -28.91
N ALA A 427 14.67 -65.04 -27.69
CA ALA A 427 13.78 -66.10 -27.19
C ALA A 427 13.46 -65.87 -25.68
N ALA A 428 12.39 -66.46 -25.14
CA ALA A 428 12.01 -66.42 -23.71
C ALA A 428 12.56 -67.65 -22.94
N PRO A 429 12.64 -67.65 -21.58
CA PRO A 429 11.46 -67.81 -20.66
C PRO A 429 11.59 -67.06 -19.29
N SER A 430 10.70 -67.12 -18.28
CA SER A 430 9.21 -67.18 -18.21
C SER A 430 8.71 -67.05 -16.73
N ALA A 431 7.88 -66.04 -16.42
CA ALA A 431 6.79 -66.00 -15.39
C ALA A 431 7.10 -66.35 -13.89
N PRO A 432 6.15 -66.19 -12.91
CA PRO A 432 4.79 -65.60 -12.93
C PRO A 432 4.48 -64.54 -11.82
N GLY A 433 3.34 -63.83 -11.90
CA GLY A 433 2.75 -63.10 -10.76
C GLY A 433 1.70 -62.00 -11.09
N THR A 434 0.44 -62.20 -10.65
CA THR A 434 -0.74 -61.28 -10.72
C THR A 434 -1.75 -61.70 -9.63
N PRO A 435 -2.89 -61.01 -9.30
CA PRO A 435 -3.52 -59.78 -9.85
C PRO A 435 -3.44 -58.60 -8.83
N ALA A 436 -4.29 -57.55 -8.70
CA ALA A 436 -5.59 -57.14 -9.26
C ALA A 436 -5.79 -55.59 -9.19
N ALA A 437 -6.96 -55.07 -9.60
CA ALA A 437 -7.36 -53.65 -9.48
C ALA A 437 -8.88 -53.48 -9.22
N PRO A 438 -9.35 -52.33 -8.65
CA PRO A 438 -10.78 -52.01 -8.42
C PRO A 438 -11.42 -51.12 -9.53
N PRO A 439 -12.77 -50.98 -9.59
CA PRO A 439 -13.49 -50.38 -10.73
C PRO A 439 -14.11 -48.97 -10.49
N ALA A 440 -14.80 -48.44 -11.52
CA ALA A 440 -15.47 -47.13 -11.56
C ALA A 440 -17.03 -47.19 -11.64
N PRO A 441 -17.76 -46.07 -11.43
CA PRO A 441 -19.22 -45.95 -11.62
C PRO A 441 -19.64 -45.10 -12.84
N ASP A 442 -20.86 -45.26 -13.38
CA ASP A 442 -21.41 -44.43 -14.49
C ASP A 442 -22.97 -44.47 -14.61
N THR A 443 -23.59 -43.46 -15.25
CA THR A 443 -25.02 -43.32 -15.72
C THR A 443 -26.15 -43.23 -14.66
N SER A 444 -27.43 -42.87 -14.91
CA SER A 444 -28.17 -41.84 -15.73
C SER A 444 -29.72 -41.96 -15.49
N ALA A 445 -30.65 -41.04 -15.80
CA ALA A 445 -30.69 -39.55 -15.84
C ALA A 445 -32.15 -39.01 -16.11
N ALA A 446 -32.51 -37.84 -15.53
CA ALA A 446 -33.56 -36.87 -15.98
C ALA A 446 -35.10 -37.25 -15.89
N PRO A 447 -36.10 -36.40 -16.30
CA PRO A 447 -36.81 -35.51 -15.34
C PRO A 447 -38.36 -35.30 -15.52
N ALA A 448 -39.05 -34.72 -14.50
CA ALA A 448 -40.35 -34.00 -14.61
C ALA A 448 -40.72 -33.22 -13.30
N GLY A 449 -41.72 -32.32 -13.36
CA GLY A 449 -42.40 -31.64 -12.21
C GLY A 449 -43.91 -31.48 -12.50
N PRO A 450 -44.70 -30.57 -11.87
CA PRO A 450 -44.42 -29.61 -10.79
C PRO A 450 -45.52 -29.64 -9.65
N ASP A 451 -45.81 -28.47 -9.05
CA ASP A 451 -47.06 -28.03 -8.34
C ASP A 451 -47.27 -28.12 -6.79
N ALA A 452 -47.71 -26.96 -6.28
CA ALA A 452 -48.79 -26.68 -5.30
C ALA A 452 -48.71 -27.05 -3.77
N SER A 453 -48.53 -25.98 -2.98
CA SER A 453 -49.47 -25.48 -1.93
C SER A 453 -49.54 -26.05 -0.49
N ALA A 454 -49.63 -25.07 0.44
CA ALA A 454 -50.34 -25.08 1.74
C ALA A 454 -49.78 -25.95 2.92
N ALA A 455 -50.07 -25.68 4.20
CA ALA A 455 -50.41 -24.44 4.95
C ALA A 455 -50.46 -24.75 6.48
N VAL A 456 -50.59 -23.71 7.34
CA VAL A 456 -50.90 -23.78 8.80
C VAL A 456 -49.76 -24.34 9.68
N GLY A 457 -49.46 -23.82 10.88
CA GLY A 457 -49.96 -22.62 11.58
C GLY A 457 -49.73 -22.68 13.11
N SER A 458 -50.36 -21.73 13.82
CA SER A 458 -50.47 -21.63 15.30
C SER A 458 -49.30 -21.04 16.11
N SER A 459 -49.67 -20.09 17.00
CA SER A 459 -48.87 -19.41 18.04
C SER A 459 -49.01 -20.18 19.40
N PRO A 460 -48.60 -19.70 20.61
CA PRO A 460 -48.16 -18.35 21.02
C PRO A 460 -46.90 -18.29 21.94
N ALA A 461 -46.58 -17.08 22.42
CA ALA A 461 -45.51 -16.77 23.36
C ALA A 461 -45.87 -17.03 24.84
N PRO A 462 -44.90 -16.85 25.76
CA PRO A 462 -45.16 -16.15 27.02
C PRO A 462 -44.23 -14.95 27.26
N VAL A 463 -44.64 -14.05 28.16
CA VAL A 463 -43.91 -12.85 28.60
C VAL A 463 -43.39 -13.04 30.04
N PRO A 464 -42.15 -12.61 30.32
CA PRO A 464 -41.89 -11.70 31.45
C PRO A 464 -40.84 -10.62 31.08
N ALA A 465 -40.54 -9.57 31.84
CA ALA A 465 -41.26 -8.75 32.82
C ALA A 465 -40.35 -7.51 33.08
N ALA A 466 -40.89 -6.37 33.52
CA ALA A 466 -40.09 -5.15 33.74
C ALA A 466 -39.51 -5.05 35.17
N PRO A 467 -38.30 -4.47 35.36
CA PRO A 467 -37.78 -4.09 36.67
C PRO A 467 -38.11 -2.62 37.04
N THR A 468 -38.22 -2.36 38.35
CA THR A 468 -38.59 -1.05 38.93
C THR A 468 -37.38 -0.14 39.17
N ALA A 469 -37.59 1.18 39.16
CA ALA A 469 -36.55 2.18 39.46
C ALA A 469 -36.24 2.32 40.98
N PRO A 470 -35.01 2.74 41.34
CA PRO A 470 -34.69 3.34 42.63
C PRO A 470 -34.62 4.89 42.57
N SER A 471 -34.97 5.56 43.66
CA SER A 471 -34.77 7.02 43.84
C SER A 471 -33.44 7.30 44.54
N GLY A 472 -32.74 8.40 44.20
CA GLY A 472 -31.60 8.85 45.00
C GLY A 472 -30.79 10.02 44.44
N ALA A 473 -30.89 11.18 45.12
CA ALA A 473 -29.96 12.33 45.12
C ALA A 473 -29.57 13.02 43.79
N ALA A 474 -29.69 14.36 43.78
CA ALA A 474 -29.15 15.22 42.73
C ALA A 474 -28.01 16.12 43.25
N PRO A 475 -27.04 16.51 42.42
CA PRO A 475 -26.24 17.73 42.60
C PRO A 475 -26.77 18.88 41.71
N SER A 476 -26.59 20.12 42.17
CA SER A 476 -27.10 21.32 41.47
C SER A 476 -26.16 21.80 40.36
N ALA A 477 -26.73 22.31 39.27
CA ALA A 477 -25.97 23.01 38.22
C ALA A 477 -25.75 24.50 38.56
N PRO A 478 -24.58 25.07 38.27
CA PRO A 478 -24.40 26.52 38.16
C PRO A 478 -24.57 26.98 36.69
N ALA A 479 -25.29 28.07 36.50
CA ALA A 479 -25.46 28.78 35.22
C ALA A 479 -24.88 30.22 35.34
N PRO A 480 -24.66 30.97 34.24
CA PRO A 480 -23.54 31.90 34.13
C PRO A 480 -23.74 33.27 34.82
N SER A 481 -22.64 34.02 34.97
CA SER A 481 -22.66 35.41 35.47
C SER A 481 -21.54 36.26 34.85
N SER A 482 -21.93 37.27 34.07
CA SER A 482 -21.16 38.38 33.50
C SER A 482 -22.14 39.30 32.74
N PRO A 483 -21.84 40.58 32.45
CA PRO A 483 -20.62 41.36 32.72
C PRO A 483 -20.79 42.18 34.05
N THR A 484 -20.44 43.45 34.31
CA THR A 484 -19.97 44.64 33.53
C THR A 484 -19.09 45.55 34.46
N PRO A 485 -18.80 46.87 34.25
CA PRO A 485 -17.43 47.37 34.49
C PRO A 485 -17.28 48.33 35.70
N SER A 486 -16.03 48.66 36.01
CA SER A 486 -15.64 49.89 36.74
C SER A 486 -14.45 50.54 36.04
N ALA A 487 -14.39 51.87 36.03
CA ALA A 487 -13.41 52.65 35.26
C ALA A 487 -12.70 53.70 36.12
N ALA A 488 -11.37 53.75 36.03
CA ALA A 488 -10.46 54.79 36.54
C ALA A 488 -9.00 54.39 36.21
N THR A 489 -8.03 55.24 35.86
CA THR A 489 -8.01 56.59 35.26
C THR A 489 -6.62 56.75 34.57
N GLY A 490 -6.49 57.60 33.55
CA GLY A 490 -5.15 58.05 33.06
C GLY A 490 -4.49 59.08 34.00
N PRO A 491 -3.47 59.86 33.56
CA PRO A 491 -3.00 60.04 32.18
C PRO A 491 -1.46 59.95 31.98
N GLY A 492 -1.00 60.06 30.74
CA GLY A 492 0.41 60.28 30.39
C GLY A 492 0.58 60.46 28.87
N ALA A 493 0.83 61.68 28.39
CA ALA A 493 0.91 62.01 26.96
C ALA A 493 2.36 62.27 26.49
N GLY A 494 2.67 61.98 25.23
CA GLY A 494 4.01 62.17 24.67
C GLY A 494 4.11 62.00 23.14
N THR A 495 3.93 63.11 22.41
CA THR A 495 4.28 63.33 20.99
C THR A 495 4.48 64.85 20.82
N PRO A 496 5.21 65.39 19.81
CA PRO A 496 5.37 64.90 18.43
C PRO A 496 6.85 64.71 18.03
N THR A 497 7.28 64.56 16.77
CA THR A 497 7.34 65.58 15.68
C THR A 497 7.62 64.90 14.32
N ALA A 498 7.32 65.57 13.19
CA ALA A 498 7.38 65.00 11.84
C ALA A 498 8.40 65.68 10.89
N GLY A 499 8.67 65.01 9.76
CA GLY A 499 9.47 65.49 8.62
C GLY A 499 10.17 64.31 7.90
N GLY A 500 10.36 64.29 6.58
CA GLY A 500 9.94 65.20 5.50
C GLY A 500 10.30 64.57 4.14
N ALA A 501 9.61 64.95 3.05
CA ALA A 501 9.70 64.26 1.76
C ALA A 501 10.49 65.02 0.67
N THR A 502 11.00 64.29 -0.33
CA THR A 502 11.37 64.79 -1.67
C THR A 502 11.11 63.71 -2.73
N ALA A 503 10.98 64.12 -4.00
CA ALA A 503 10.62 63.26 -5.14
C ALA A 503 11.38 63.65 -6.43
N GLY A 504 11.32 62.81 -7.47
CA GLY A 504 11.92 63.09 -8.80
C GLY A 504 11.39 62.16 -9.91
N THR A 505 11.35 62.66 -11.15
CA THR A 505 10.64 62.13 -12.35
C THR A 505 11.29 62.71 -13.64
N PRO A 506 10.87 62.41 -14.90
CA PRO A 506 10.20 61.23 -15.51
C PRO A 506 10.76 60.80 -16.92
N SER A 507 10.09 59.82 -17.58
CA SER A 507 9.86 59.71 -19.06
C SER A 507 11.00 59.27 -20.03
N PRO A 508 10.70 58.86 -21.30
CA PRO A 508 9.45 58.28 -21.88
C PRO A 508 9.66 57.07 -22.86
N GLY A 509 8.60 56.36 -23.29
CA GLY A 509 8.67 55.39 -24.42
C GLY A 509 7.38 54.64 -24.81
N SER A 510 6.92 54.80 -26.06
CA SER A 510 5.77 54.18 -26.78
C SER A 510 5.81 52.62 -26.82
N THR A 511 4.75 51.80 -27.03
CA THR A 511 3.69 51.90 -28.09
C THR A 511 2.45 50.99 -27.88
N ALA A 512 1.28 51.50 -28.32
CA ALA A 512 -0.04 50.90 -28.70
C ALA A 512 -0.51 49.46 -28.31
N ALA A 513 -1.83 49.36 -28.10
CA ALA A 513 -2.63 48.12 -28.02
C ALA A 513 -3.43 47.82 -29.32
N PRO A 514 -4.27 46.78 -29.34
CA PRO A 514 -5.70 47.06 -29.51
C PRO A 514 -6.67 46.24 -28.62
N THR A 515 -7.90 46.73 -28.47
CA THR A 515 -9.06 46.08 -27.82
C THR A 515 -10.12 45.70 -28.88
N PRO A 516 -11.15 44.87 -28.59
CA PRO A 516 -12.42 45.42 -28.06
C PRO A 516 -13.27 44.50 -27.16
N ALA A 517 -14.17 45.13 -26.36
CA ALA A 517 -15.52 44.67 -25.93
C ALA A 517 -15.72 43.32 -25.18
N ALA A 518 -16.67 43.18 -24.24
CA ALA A 518 -17.49 44.14 -23.49
C ALA A 518 -18.13 43.48 -22.24
N GLU A 519 -18.55 44.33 -21.29
CA GLU A 519 -19.59 44.15 -20.24
C GLU A 519 -19.78 42.79 -19.53
N ALA A 520 -19.54 42.81 -18.21
CA ALA A 520 -20.21 41.96 -17.22
C ALA A 520 -20.77 42.88 -16.10
N PRO A 521 -21.96 42.60 -15.52
CA PRO A 521 -22.53 43.40 -14.44
C PRO A 521 -22.04 42.96 -13.05
N ASP A 522 -22.04 43.90 -12.09
CA ASP A 522 -21.58 43.69 -10.71
C ASP A 522 -22.47 42.73 -9.89
N GLY A 523 -21.86 42.09 -8.88
CA GLY A 523 -22.54 41.30 -7.85
C GLY A 523 -21.72 41.26 -6.54
N ASP A 524 -22.34 41.62 -5.42
CA ASP A 524 -21.67 41.93 -4.15
C ASP A 524 -20.73 40.84 -3.60
N SER A 525 -19.47 41.21 -3.36
CA SER A 525 -18.48 40.36 -2.70
C SER A 525 -18.50 40.53 -1.18
N GLN A 526 -19.38 39.80 -0.47
CA GLN A 526 -19.25 39.65 0.98
C GLN A 526 -18.18 38.61 1.35
N ALA A 527 -17.10 39.07 1.99
CA ALA A 527 -15.98 38.23 2.40
C ALA A 527 -16.31 37.35 3.63
N ALA A 528 -16.90 36.17 3.39
CA ALA A 528 -17.00 35.12 4.40
C ALA A 528 -15.64 34.41 4.59
N ARG A 529 -15.24 34.18 5.84
CA ARG A 529 -14.00 33.43 6.15
C ARG A 529 -14.18 31.95 5.83
N VAL A 530 -13.35 31.39 4.96
CA VAL A 530 -13.32 29.95 4.68
C VAL A 530 -12.48 29.25 5.75
N SER A 531 -13.13 28.50 6.64
CA SER A 531 -12.48 27.45 7.41
C SER A 531 -12.29 26.20 6.53
N PRO A 532 -11.25 25.38 6.74
CA PRO A 532 -11.08 24.12 5.99
C PRO A 532 -12.17 23.13 6.38
N GLY A 533 -13.20 23.01 5.54
CA GLY A 533 -14.35 22.17 5.78
C GLY A 533 -14.15 20.73 5.31
N SER A 534 -14.12 19.78 6.25
CA SER A 534 -14.31 18.35 5.96
C SER A 534 -15.72 18.12 5.41
N ALA A 535 -15.86 18.15 4.08
CA ALA A 535 -17.16 18.29 3.42
C ALA A 535 -17.60 17.05 2.62
N GLN A 536 -18.49 16.28 3.24
CA GLN A 536 -19.61 15.56 2.62
C GLN A 536 -19.30 14.45 1.58
N ARG A 537 -19.50 13.21 2.01
CA ARG A 537 -19.83 12.06 1.15
C ARG A 537 -21.06 12.38 0.29
N ALA A 538 -20.99 12.14 -1.02
CA ALA A 538 -22.14 12.30 -1.92
C ALA A 538 -23.14 11.12 -1.79
N PRO A 539 -24.45 11.37 -1.61
CA PRO A 539 -25.47 10.32 -1.55
C PRO A 539 -26.31 10.21 -2.84
N SER A 540 -26.12 9.14 -3.61
CA SER A 540 -27.02 8.73 -4.70
C SER A 540 -26.74 7.29 -5.13
N GLY A 541 -27.69 6.37 -5.20
CA GLY A 541 -29.10 6.47 -4.79
C GLY A 541 -29.76 5.08 -4.68
N THR A 542 -30.97 5.02 -4.14
CA THR A 542 -31.74 3.76 -4.00
C THR A 542 -32.63 3.49 -5.20
N SER A 543 -32.29 2.49 -6.02
CA SER A 543 -33.20 1.74 -6.91
C SER A 543 -32.57 0.40 -7.26
#